data_AF-A0A381RTI2-F1
#
_entry.id   AF-A0A381RTI2-F1
#
_cell.length_a   1.000
_cell.length_b   1.000
_cell.length_c   1.000
_cell.angle_alpha   90.00
_cell.angle_beta   90.00
_cell.angle_gamma   90.00
#
_symmetry.space_group_name_H-M   'P 1'
#
loop_
_entity.id
_entity.type
_entity.pdbx_description
1 polymer ?
#
loop_
_entity_poly.entity_id
_entity_poly.type
_entity_poly.pdbx_seq_one_letter_code
_entity_poly.pdbx_strand_id
1 'polypeptide(L)' 'MNIGGEDILGDPRAIILIEWGDKLESILPPDAMRIFFKRVLDVENERVISIKGLKT' A
#
# COMPACT_ATOMS: atom_id res chain seq x y z
N MET A 1 4.05 -19.65 -9.81
CA MET A 1 2.57 -19.64 -9.80
C MET A 1 2.14 -18.21 -9.60
N ASN A 2 1.39 -17.63 -10.54
CA ASN A 2 0.73 -16.32 -10.39
C ASN A 2 -0.64 -16.57 -9.73
N ILE A 3 -0.98 -15.84 -8.67
CA ILE A 3 -2.21 -16.02 -7.90
C ILE A 3 -3.33 -15.04 -8.31
N GLY A 4 -3.18 -14.33 -9.42
CA GLY A 4 -4.20 -13.41 -9.96
C GLY A 4 -4.15 -11.99 -9.38
N GLY A 5 -3.00 -11.56 -8.85
CA GLY A 5 -2.86 -10.23 -8.25
C GLY A 5 -3.08 -9.09 -9.26
N GLU A 6 -2.67 -9.28 -10.51
CA GLU A 6 -2.88 -8.31 -11.60
C GLU A 6 -4.36 -8.13 -11.95
N ASP A 7 -5.14 -9.23 -11.95
CA ASP A 7 -6.59 -9.18 -12.23
C ASP A 7 -7.33 -8.41 -11.13
N ILE A 8 -6.91 -8.59 -9.87
CA ILE A 8 -7.47 -7.87 -8.72
C ILE A 8 -7.12 -6.38 -8.81
N LEU A 9 -5.84 -6.06 -9.05
CA LEU A 9 -5.35 -4.68 -9.17
C LEU A 9 -5.93 -3.92 -10.37
N GLY A 10 -6.42 -4.63 -11.38
CA GLY A 10 -7.00 -4.06 -12.59
C GLY A 10 -8.47 -3.65 -12.52
N ASP A 11 -9.23 -3.97 -11.46
CA ASP A 11 -10.65 -3.56 -11.35
C ASP A 11 -10.76 -2.12 -10.79
N PRO A 12 -11.14 -1.12 -11.62
CA PRO A 12 -11.21 0.28 -11.20
C PRO A 12 -12.35 0.58 -10.21
N ARG A 13 -13.23 -0.40 -9.91
CA ARG A 13 -14.35 -0.26 -8.98
C ARG A 13 -14.02 -0.81 -7.59
N ALA A 14 -12.88 -1.48 -7.43
CA ALA A 14 -12.47 -2.06 -6.17
C ALA A 14 -11.65 -1.06 -5.33
N ILE A 15 -11.80 -1.12 -4.01
CA ILE A 15 -10.84 -0.54 -3.08
C ILE A 15 -9.98 -1.70 -2.58
N ILE A 16 -8.67 -1.61 -2.84
CA ILE A 16 -7.73 -2.69 -2.55
C ILE A 16 -6.72 -2.18 -1.53
N LEU A 17 -6.62 -2.89 -0.40
CA LEU A 17 -5.64 -2.61 0.66
C LEU A 17 -4.62 -3.73 0.67
N ILE A 18 -3.35 -3.38 0.51
CA ILE A 18 -2.24 -4.33 0.46
C ILE A 18 -1.28 -4.01 1.59
N GLU A 19 -1.13 -4.94 2.53
CA GLU A 19 -0.01 -4.92 3.47
C GLU A 19 1.29 -5.32 2.76
N TRP A 20 2.42 -4.77 3.19
CA TRP A 20 3.74 -5.05 2.59
C TRP A 20 3.83 -4.72 1.09
N GLY A 21 3.15 -3.66 0.65
CA GLY A 21 3.15 -3.25 -0.76
C GLY A 21 4.55 -2.97 -1.35
N ASP A 22 5.57 -2.74 -0.52
CA ASP A 22 6.97 -2.63 -0.94
C ASP A 22 7.52 -3.90 -1.62
N LYS A 23 6.90 -5.06 -1.39
CA LYS A 23 7.26 -6.31 -2.06
C LYS A 23 6.67 -6.45 -3.46
N LEU A 24 5.73 -5.58 -3.83
CA LEU A 24 4.93 -5.70 -5.04
C LEU A 24 5.08 -4.48 -5.97
N GLU A 25 6.11 -3.65 -5.77
CA GLU A 25 6.33 -2.39 -6.52
C GLU A 25 6.21 -2.55 -8.03
N SER A 26 6.63 -3.69 -8.60
CA SER A 26 6.58 -3.93 -10.05
C SER A 26 5.17 -4.11 -10.62
N ILE A 27 4.17 -4.39 -9.78
CA ILE A 27 2.78 -4.65 -10.20
C ILE A 27 1.78 -3.64 -9.63
N LEU A 28 2.22 -2.77 -8.72
CA LEU A 28 1.33 -1.75 -8.16
C LEU A 28 0.91 -0.75 -9.25
N PRO A 29 -0.36 -0.32 -9.27
CA PRO A 29 -0.81 0.66 -10.25
C PRO A 29 -0.17 2.02 -9.97
N PRO A 30 0.08 2.84 -11.01
CA PRO A 30 0.81 4.11 -10.89
C PRO A 30 0.03 5.21 -10.16
N ASP A 31 -1.27 5.03 -9.95
CA ASP A 31 -2.13 5.94 -9.19
C ASP A 31 -2.37 5.46 -7.74
N ALA A 32 -1.66 4.42 -7.30
CA ALA A 32 -1.75 3.93 -5.94
C ALA A 32 -1.33 4.99 -4.90
N MET A 33 -1.90 4.88 -3.70
CA MET A 33 -1.49 5.64 -2.53
C MET A 33 -0.73 4.73 -1.57
N ARG A 34 0.38 5.21 -1.01
CA ARG A 34 1.04 4.54 0.11
C ARG A 34 0.67 5.15 1.44
N ILE A 35 0.27 4.28 2.37
CA ILE A 35 0.09 4.59 3.77
C ILE A 35 1.24 3.92 4.54
N PHE A 36 1.98 4.72 5.30
CA PHE A 36 3.03 4.22 6.19
C PHE A 36 2.63 4.43 7.64
N PHE A 37 2.83 3.40 8.45
CA PHE A 37 2.66 3.43 9.90
C PHE A 37 4.04 3.36 10.57
N LYS A 38 4.33 4.31 11.46
CA LYS A 38 5.55 4.30 12.26
C LYS A 38 5.20 4.42 13.74
N ARG A 39 5.86 3.65 14.60
CA ARG A 39 5.74 3.81 16.06
C ARG A 39 6.39 5.12 16.51
N VAL A 40 5.73 5.86 17.40
CA VAL A 40 6.41 6.87 18.20
C VAL A 40 7.20 6.12 19.27
N LEU A 41 8.49 6.44 19.40
CA LEU A 41 9.35 5.80 20.41
C LEU A 41 8.90 6.24 21.81
N ASP A 42 9.05 5.35 22.78
CA ASP A 42 8.76 5.60 24.19
C ASP A 42 7.29 5.90 24.55
N VAL A 43 6.37 5.79 23.57
CA VAL A 43 4.91 5.87 23.78
C VAL A 43 4.24 4.62 23.20
N GLU A 44 3.80 3.72 24.08
CA GLU A 44 3.35 2.36 23.74
C GLU A 44 2.30 2.33 22.60
N ASN A 45 1.32 3.22 22.68
CA ASN A 45 0.12 3.18 21.83
C ASN A 45 0.02 4.32 20.81
N GLU A 46 1.11 5.07 20.56
CA GLU A 46 1.10 6.18 19.60
C GLU A 46 1.78 5.85 18.28
N ARG A 47 1.18 6.29 17.17
CA ARG A 47 1.66 6.03 15.81
C ARG A 47 1.63 7.31 14.98
N VAL A 48 2.64 7.47 14.13
CA VAL A 48 2.62 8.44 13.04
C VAL A 48 2.13 7.73 11.79
N ILE A 49 1.11 8.30 11.15
CA ILE A 49 0.58 7.86 9.86
C ILE A 49 1.00 8.90 8.83
N SER A 50 1.62 8.45 7.74
CA SER A 50 1.89 9.30 6.58
C SER A 50 1.28 8.71 5.32
N ILE A 51 0.70 9.58 4.49
CA ILE A 51 0.00 9.20 3.27
C ILE A 51 0.66 9.93 2.11
N LYS A 52 1.05 9.20 1.08
CA LYS A 52 1.69 9.76 -0.12
C LYS A 52 1.16 9.06 -1.37
N GLY A 53 0.75 9.83 -2.38
CA GLY A 53 0.50 9.27 -3.70
C GLY A 53 1.79 8.78 -4.34
N LEU A 54 1.76 7.58 -4.93
CA LEU A 54 2.87 7.03 -5.71
C LEU A 54 2.87 7.65 -7.12
N LYS A 55 2.95 8.99 -7.24
CA LYS A 55 3.14 9.61 -8.56
C LYS A 55 4.48 9.15 -9.14
N THR A 56 4.45 8.71 -10.40
CA THR A 56 5.63 8.53 -11.25
C THR A 56 6.40 9.84 -11.45
#